data_AF-L8PI12-F1
#
_entry.id   AF-L8PI12-F1
#
_cell.length_a   1.000
_cell.length_b   1.000
_cell.length_c   1.000
_cell.angle_alpha   90.00
_cell.angle_beta   90.00
_cell.angle_gamma   90.00
#
_symmetry.space_group_name_H-M   'P 1'
#
loop_
_entity.id
_entity.type
_entity.pdbx_description
1 polymer ?
#
loop_
_entity_poly.entity_id
_entity_poly.type
_entity_poly.pdbx_seq_one_letter_code
_entity_poly.pdbx_strand_id
1 'polypeptide(L)'
;MNAPHPTDAHPYLRAATAGIRHHARAHASHSAPADRLHLDTLHAHLTAAHQLLDQLADTTRPPHPAAGRHLASAHLRLWQAAASVHDAFHTVPDDEGSGSADEECRPARLPDGPLVLTICQRHLAASHAIRRKTTPTDLNTPLHGHTTTCSQ
;
A
#
# COMPACT_ATOMS: atom_id res chain seq x y z
N MET A 1 13.44 27.89 -23.51
CA MET A 1 13.39 26.70 -22.64
C MET A 1 12.22 25.86 -23.11
N ASN A 2 12.46 24.72 -23.77
CA ASN A 2 11.38 23.86 -24.25
C ASN A 2 10.75 23.14 -23.07
N ALA A 3 9.43 23.24 -22.92
CA ALA A 3 8.70 22.45 -21.95
C ALA A 3 8.89 20.95 -22.27
N PRO A 4 9.10 20.08 -21.27
CA PRO A 4 9.18 18.64 -21.50
C PRO A 4 7.90 18.17 -22.19
N HIS A 5 8.02 17.20 -23.10
CA HIS A 5 6.86 16.60 -23.75
C HIS A 5 5.88 16.12 -22.66
N PRO A 6 4.55 16.25 -22.83
CA PRO A 6 3.59 15.74 -21.83
C PRO A 6 3.76 14.22 -21.59
N THR A 7 4.28 13.50 -22.59
CA THR A 7 4.69 12.10 -22.48
C THR A 7 5.93 11.88 -21.61
N ASP A 8 6.62 12.91 -21.13
CA ASP A 8 7.73 12.87 -20.17
C ASP A 8 7.37 13.46 -18.80
N ALA A 9 6.10 13.84 -18.60
CA ALA A 9 5.61 14.19 -17.28
C ALA A 9 5.66 12.95 -16.36
N HIS A 10 6.24 13.12 -15.17
CA HIS A 10 6.32 12.10 -14.11
C HIS A 10 7.26 10.91 -14.37
N PRO A 11 8.56 11.13 -14.64
CA PRO A 11 9.51 10.06 -14.95
C PRO A 11 9.62 9.00 -13.84
N TYR A 12 9.52 9.40 -12.56
CA TYR A 12 9.59 8.46 -11.43
C TYR A 12 8.34 7.56 -11.31
N LEU A 13 7.14 8.05 -11.64
CA LEU A 13 5.94 7.21 -11.66
C LEU A 13 6.01 6.16 -12.77
N ARG A 14 6.56 6.55 -13.92
CA ARG A 14 6.81 5.62 -15.03
C ARG A 14 7.83 4.56 -14.64
N ALA A 15 8.94 4.96 -14.02
CA ALA A 15 9.96 4.04 -13.55
C ALA A 15 9.40 3.05 -12.53
N ALA A 16 8.63 3.52 -11.55
CA ALA A 16 7.96 2.66 -10.57
C ALA A 16 7.00 1.66 -11.24
N THR A 17 6.18 2.13 -12.19
CA THR A 17 5.26 1.28 -12.95
C THR A 17 6.01 0.23 -13.78
N ALA A 18 7.13 0.61 -14.41
CA ALA A 18 7.96 -0.30 -15.17
C ALA A 18 8.61 -1.38 -14.28
N GLY A 19 9.10 -0.99 -13.09
CA GLY A 19 9.64 -1.90 -12.09
C GLY A 19 8.62 -2.92 -11.61
N ILE A 20 7.42 -2.48 -11.22
CA ILE A 20 6.32 -3.37 -10.80
C ILE A 20 5.95 -4.35 -11.93
N ARG A 21 5.83 -3.87 -13.17
CA ARG A 21 5.52 -4.74 -14.32
C ARG A 21 6.63 -5.74 -14.64
N HIS A 22 7.88 -5.36 -14.45
CA HIS A 22 9.00 -6.27 -14.64
C HIS A 22 8.99 -7.35 -13.55
N HIS A 23 8.86 -6.95 -12.28
CA HIS A 23 8.76 -7.87 -11.15
C HIS A 23 7.59 -8.84 -11.29
N ALA A 24 6.39 -8.35 -11.64
CA ALA A 24 5.22 -9.20 -11.85
C ALA A 24 5.43 -10.26 -12.94
N ARG A 25 6.14 -9.93 -14.03
CA ARG A 25 6.49 -10.90 -15.08
C ARG A 25 7.52 -11.92 -14.61
N ALA A 26 8.57 -11.47 -13.92
CA ALA A 26 9.58 -12.34 -13.35
C ALA A 26 8.98 -13.29 -12.31
N HIS A 27 8.07 -12.79 -11.47
CA HIS A 27 7.34 -13.61 -10.50
C HIS A 27 6.37 -14.57 -11.20
N ALA A 28 5.70 -14.19 -12.29
CA ALA A 28 4.84 -15.13 -13.02
C ALA A 28 5.64 -16.34 -13.60
N SER A 29 6.93 -16.14 -13.92
CA SER A 29 7.82 -17.24 -14.31
C SER A 29 8.39 -18.06 -13.15
N HIS A 30 8.32 -17.57 -11.91
CA HIS A 30 8.76 -18.26 -10.71
C HIS A 30 7.55 -18.60 -9.83
N SER A 31 7.17 -19.88 -9.74
CA SER A 31 6.00 -20.31 -8.94
C SER A 31 6.22 -20.29 -7.41
N ALA A 32 7.15 -19.46 -6.91
CA ALA A 32 7.39 -19.34 -5.49
C ALA A 32 6.24 -18.57 -4.81
N PRO A 33 5.78 -18.99 -3.61
CA PRO A 33 4.87 -18.18 -2.82
C PRO A 33 5.55 -16.87 -2.38
N ALA A 34 4.74 -15.85 -2.04
CA ALA A 34 5.27 -14.60 -1.52
C ALA A 34 5.80 -14.79 -0.09
N ASP A 35 7.05 -14.37 0.13
CA ASP A 35 7.66 -14.30 1.46
C ASP A 35 7.36 -12.96 2.16
N ARG A 36 7.81 -12.84 3.41
CA ARG A 36 7.65 -11.62 4.22
C ARG A 36 8.32 -10.40 3.58
N LEU A 37 9.48 -10.55 2.96
CA LEU A 37 10.21 -9.46 2.32
C LEU A 37 9.48 -8.92 1.09
N HIS A 38 8.88 -9.82 0.31
CA HIS A 38 8.08 -9.49 -0.85
C HIS A 38 6.83 -8.70 -0.42
N LEU A 39 6.15 -9.13 0.65
CA LEU A 39 4.99 -8.42 1.19
C LEU A 39 5.36 -7.06 1.80
N ASP A 40 6.49 -6.94 2.49
CA ASP A 40 7.00 -5.66 3.03
C ASP A 40 7.27 -4.64 1.89
N THR A 41 7.96 -5.10 0.84
CA THR A 41 8.26 -4.28 -0.34
C THR A 41 7.00 -3.84 -1.06
N LEU A 42 6.04 -4.75 -1.27
CA LEU A 42 4.76 -4.42 -1.88
C LEU A 42 3.97 -3.42 -1.03
N HIS A 43 3.94 -3.61 0.29
CA HIS A 43 3.32 -2.67 1.23
C HIS A 43 3.97 -1.28 1.17
N ALA A 44 5.30 -1.19 1.00
CA ALA A 44 5.99 0.09 0.81
C ALA A 44 5.51 0.82 -0.46
N HIS A 45 5.34 0.10 -1.57
CA HIS A 45 4.78 0.69 -2.80
C HIS A 45 3.35 1.18 -2.62
N LEU A 46 2.48 0.38 -1.98
CA LEU A 46 1.09 0.75 -1.74
C LEU A 46 0.98 1.97 -0.84
N THR A 47 1.77 2.04 0.23
CA THR A 47 1.77 3.19 1.16
C THR A 47 2.32 4.47 0.54
N ALA A 48 3.34 4.37 -0.32
CA ALA A 48 3.84 5.52 -1.08
C ALA A 48 2.79 6.05 -2.08
N ALA A 49 2.14 5.15 -2.83
CA ALA A 49 1.05 5.53 -3.73
C ALA A 49 -0.17 6.09 -2.98
N HIS A 50 -0.45 5.60 -1.77
CA HIS A 50 -1.49 6.13 -0.88
C HIS A 50 -1.18 7.58 -0.48
N GLN A 51 0.06 7.88 -0.07
CA GLN A 51 0.46 9.25 0.25
C GLN A 51 0.38 10.19 -0.96
N LEU A 52 0.76 9.71 -2.15
CA LEU A 52 0.63 10.48 -3.38
C LEU A 52 -0.83 10.82 -3.70
N LEU A 53 -1.74 9.84 -3.60
CA LEU A 53 -3.17 10.08 -3.84
C LEU A 53 -3.77 11.09 -2.87
N ASP A 54 -3.33 11.08 -1.61
CA ASP A 54 -3.75 12.06 -0.60
C ASP A 54 -3.38 13.50 -1.03
N GLN A 55 -2.13 13.70 -1.45
CA GLN A 55 -1.64 14.99 -1.94
C GLN A 55 -2.35 15.44 -3.23
N LEU A 56 -2.58 14.51 -4.16
CA LEU A 56 -3.32 14.79 -5.39
C LEU A 56 -4.78 15.14 -5.11
N ALA A 57 -5.44 14.46 -4.16
CA ALA A 57 -6.80 14.77 -3.77
C ALA A 57 -6.90 16.19 -3.20
N ASP A 58 -5.99 16.56 -2.29
CA ASP A 58 -5.96 17.89 -1.65
C ASP A 58 -5.75 19.02 -2.68
N THR A 59 -4.89 18.81 -3.67
CA THR A 59 -4.57 19.81 -4.71
C THR A 59 -5.58 19.84 -5.87
N THR A 60 -6.18 18.71 -6.22
CA THR A 60 -7.12 18.59 -7.35
C THR A 60 -8.54 19.02 -6.95
N ARG A 61 -8.93 18.83 -5.68
CA ARG A 61 -10.31 19.08 -5.25
C ARG A 61 -10.77 20.54 -5.40
N PRO A 62 -9.99 21.58 -5.05
CA PRO A 62 -10.44 22.96 -5.20
C PRO A 62 -10.80 23.36 -6.65
N PRO A 63 -9.96 23.11 -7.67
CA PRO A 63 -10.33 23.40 -9.06
C PRO A 63 -11.27 22.35 -9.68
N HIS A 64 -11.21 21.10 -9.22
CA HIS A 64 -11.96 19.97 -9.80
C HIS A 64 -12.61 19.08 -8.73
N PRO A 65 -13.74 19.50 -8.14
CA PRO A 65 -14.33 18.81 -6.99
C PRO A 65 -14.72 17.35 -7.25
N ALA A 66 -15.22 17.03 -8.44
CA ALA A 66 -15.59 15.66 -8.81
C ALA A 66 -14.36 14.75 -8.88
N ALA A 67 -13.29 15.20 -9.56
CA ALA A 67 -12.04 14.47 -9.64
C ALA A 67 -11.40 14.27 -8.25
N GLY A 68 -11.41 15.31 -7.41
CA GLY A 68 -10.93 15.23 -6.03
C GLY A 68 -11.67 14.18 -5.19
N ARG A 69 -13.00 14.03 -5.36
CA ARG A 69 -13.77 12.96 -4.70
C ARG A 69 -13.34 11.57 -5.17
N HIS A 70 -13.15 11.38 -6.47
CA HIS A 70 -12.66 10.09 -6.99
C HIS A 70 -11.26 9.76 -6.47
N LEU A 71 -10.37 10.75 -6.36
CA LEU A 71 -9.04 10.57 -5.78
C LEU A 71 -9.11 10.22 -4.29
N ALA A 72 -9.98 10.85 -3.51
CA ALA A 72 -10.21 10.49 -2.11
C ALA A 72 -10.76 9.06 -1.96
N SER A 73 -11.67 8.63 -2.84
CA SER A 73 -12.13 7.23 -2.85
C SER A 73 -11.03 6.25 -3.25
N ALA A 74 -10.15 6.62 -4.18
CA ALA A 74 -8.99 5.80 -4.56
C ALA A 74 -7.97 5.70 -3.41
N HIS A 75 -7.71 6.82 -2.72
CA HIS A 75 -6.86 6.90 -1.54
C HIS A 75 -7.30 5.92 -0.45
N LEU A 76 -8.59 5.91 -0.11
CA LEU A 76 -9.15 4.98 0.88
C LEU A 76 -8.99 3.52 0.46
N ARG A 77 -9.28 3.18 -0.80
CA ARG A 77 -9.16 1.80 -1.31
C ARG A 77 -7.72 1.31 -1.32
N LEU A 78 -6.78 2.20 -1.59
CA LEU A 78 -5.38 1.86 -1.56
C LEU A 78 -4.88 1.61 -0.13
N TRP A 79 -5.41 2.31 0.86
CA TRP A 79 -5.19 1.96 2.27
C TRP A 79 -5.78 0.59 2.62
N GLN A 80 -6.99 0.27 2.17
CA GLN A 80 -7.60 -1.06 2.40
C GLN A 80 -6.73 -2.17 1.79
N ALA A 81 -6.23 -1.99 0.56
CA ALA A 81 -5.29 -2.92 -0.06
C ALA A 81 -4.00 -3.06 0.75
N ALA A 82 -3.42 -1.96 1.24
CA ALA A 82 -2.24 -1.99 2.11
C ALA A 82 -2.52 -2.71 3.43
N ALA A 83 -3.70 -2.51 4.03
CA ALA A 83 -4.12 -3.21 5.24
C ALA A 83 -4.20 -4.73 5.02
N SER A 84 -4.83 -5.18 3.93
CA SER A 84 -4.89 -6.62 3.61
C SER A 84 -3.51 -7.22 3.34
N VAL A 85 -2.58 -6.48 2.70
CA VAL A 85 -1.19 -6.94 2.51
C VAL A 85 -0.45 -7.02 3.85
N HIS A 86 -0.66 -6.05 4.75
CA HIS A 86 -0.11 -6.09 6.10
C HIS A 86 -0.66 -7.28 6.90
N ASP A 87 -1.95 -7.58 6.79
CA ASP A 87 -2.53 -8.76 7.45
C ASP A 87 -1.93 -10.04 6.87
N ALA A 88 -1.77 -10.13 5.54
CA ALA A 88 -1.12 -11.27 4.90
C ALA A 88 0.32 -11.47 5.40
N PHE A 89 1.09 -10.39 5.60
CA PHE A 89 2.45 -10.45 6.15
C PHE A 89 2.49 -11.20 7.49
N HIS A 90 1.53 -10.94 8.38
CA HIS A 90 1.43 -11.63 9.67
C HIS A 90 0.98 -13.08 9.57
N THR A 91 0.41 -13.51 8.44
CA THR A 91 0.02 -14.91 8.21
C THR A 91 1.10 -15.75 7.55
N VAL A 92 2.11 -15.14 6.92
CA VAL A 92 3.23 -15.85 6.27
C VAL A 92 4.27 -16.26 7.32
N PRO A 93 4.75 -17.52 7.31
CA PRO A 93 5.83 -17.98 8.18
C PRO A 93 7.10 -17.14 8.01
N ASP A 94 7.91 -17.03 9.06
CA ASP A 94 9.25 -16.48 8.93
C ASP A 94 10.18 -17.58 8.39
N ASP A 95 10.66 -17.45 7.15
CA ASP A 95 11.61 -18.42 6.56
C ASP A 95 13.00 -18.32 7.21
N GLU A 96 13.27 -17.23 7.95
CA GLU A 96 14.40 -17.13 8.87
C GLU A 96 14.05 -17.94 10.13
N GLY A 97 14.56 -19.17 10.22
CA GLY A 97 14.36 -20.08 11.36
C GLY A 97 14.85 -19.56 12.72
N SER A 98 14.15 -18.58 13.29
CA SER A 98 14.36 -18.01 14.62
C SER A 98 12.99 -17.79 15.24
N GLY A 99 12.66 -18.58 16.25
CA GLY A 99 11.36 -18.54 16.91
C GLY A 99 10.73 -19.91 17.13
N SER A 100 11.52 -20.94 17.45
CA SER A 100 10.98 -21.91 18.40
C SER A 100 10.59 -21.12 19.67
N ALA A 101 9.46 -21.47 20.29
CA ALA A 101 8.94 -20.82 21.50
C ALA A 101 9.84 -20.97 22.75
N ASP A 102 11.13 -21.28 22.55
CA ASP A 102 12.17 -21.53 23.54
C ASP A 102 13.42 -20.64 23.34
N GLU A 103 13.37 -19.65 22.43
CA GLU A 103 14.42 -18.62 22.40
C GLU A 103 14.23 -17.64 23.57
N GLU A 104 14.87 -18.00 24.68
CA GLU A 104 15.19 -17.14 25.81
C GLU A 104 15.54 -15.73 25.32
N CYS A 105 14.86 -14.73 25.86
CA CYS A 105 15.00 -13.32 25.50
C CYS A 105 16.48 -12.91 25.58
N ARG A 106 17.18 -12.86 24.45
CA ARG A 106 18.59 -12.45 24.34
C ARG A 106 18.66 -11.05 23.74
N PRO A 107 18.58 -9.98 24.56
CA PRO A 107 18.67 -8.60 24.08
C PRO A 107 19.98 -8.26 23.34
N ALA A 108 21.03 -9.07 23.51
CA ALA A 108 22.29 -8.94 22.77
C ALA A 108 22.24 -9.47 21.32
N ARG A 109 21.15 -10.13 20.91
CA ARG A 109 20.89 -10.58 19.53
C ARG A 109 19.82 -9.74 18.84
N LEU A 110 19.77 -8.44 19.15
CA LEU A 110 19.07 -7.55 18.23
C LEU A 110 19.83 -7.62 16.90
N PRO A 111 19.20 -8.03 15.78
CA PRO A 111 19.87 -7.97 14.49
C PRO A 111 20.39 -6.53 14.29
N ASP A 112 21.66 -6.40 13.91
CA ASP A 112 22.32 -5.14 13.66
C ASP A 112 21.56 -4.35 12.57
N GLY A 113 20.65 -3.47 12.99
CA GLY A 113 19.95 -2.51 12.12
C GLY A 113 18.43 -2.73 11.97
N PRO A 114 17.65 -1.65 11.76
CA PRO A 114 16.20 -1.65 11.93
C PRO A 114 15.48 -2.14 10.66
N LEU A 115 15.26 -3.45 10.52
CA LEU A 115 14.44 -3.97 9.40
C LEU A 115 13.19 -4.75 9.81
N VAL A 116 13.01 -5.10 11.09
CA VAL A 116 11.94 -6.06 11.45
C VAL A 116 10.58 -5.39 11.75
N LEU A 117 10.47 -4.05 11.75
CA LEU A 117 9.20 -3.35 12.07
C LEU A 117 8.78 -2.28 11.06
N THR A 118 9.44 -2.18 9.89
CA THR A 118 9.14 -1.07 8.96
C THR A 118 7.73 -1.19 8.36
N ILE A 119 7.24 -2.41 8.10
CA ILE A 119 5.86 -2.62 7.61
C ILE A 119 4.82 -2.12 8.61
N CYS A 120 4.94 -2.51 9.89
CA CYS A 120 4.02 -2.14 10.97
C CYS A 120 4.02 -0.62 11.21
N GLN A 121 5.20 -0.01 11.24
CA GLN A 121 5.35 1.44 11.43
C GLN A 121 4.74 2.22 10.25
N ARG A 122 5.03 1.80 9.00
CA ARG A 122 4.41 2.40 7.81
C ARG A 122 2.89 2.23 7.84
N HIS A 123 2.40 1.07 8.26
CA HIS A 123 0.97 0.79 8.34
C HIS A 123 0.27 1.68 9.38
N LEU A 124 0.89 1.86 10.56
CA LEU A 124 0.39 2.77 11.59
C LEU A 124 0.31 4.21 11.08
N ALA A 125 1.37 4.70 10.42
CA ALA A 125 1.39 6.04 9.84
C ALA A 125 0.29 6.25 8.79
N ALA A 126 0.08 5.28 7.89
CA ALA A 126 -0.98 5.33 6.89
C ALA A 126 -2.38 5.34 7.55
N SER A 127 -2.57 4.51 8.58
CA SER A 127 -3.82 4.44 9.35
C SER A 127 -4.16 5.76 10.05
N HIS A 128 -3.16 6.48 10.57
CA HIS A 128 -3.38 7.83 11.13
C HIS A 128 -3.87 8.83 10.07
N ALA A 129 -3.36 8.77 8.83
CA ALA A 129 -3.78 9.66 7.76
C ALA A 129 -5.25 9.43 7.38
N ILE A 130 -5.65 8.16 7.24
CA ILE A 130 -7.03 7.78 6.88
C ILE A 130 -8.03 8.18 7.96
N ARG A 131 -7.74 7.89 9.24
CA ARG A 131 -8.65 8.25 10.36
C ARG A 131 -8.97 9.75 10.42
N ARG A 132 -8.09 10.63 9.96
CA ARG A 132 -8.34 12.08 9.93
C ARG A 132 -9.24 12.52 8.77
N LYS A 133 -9.28 11.76 7.68
CA LYS A 133 -9.87 12.18 6.40
C LYS A 133 -11.10 11.37 5.99
N THR A 134 -11.32 10.20 6.57
CA THR A 134 -12.41 9.29 6.20
C THR A 134 -13.42 9.13 7.33
N THR A 135 -14.70 9.16 6.97
CA THR A 135 -15.83 8.85 7.85
C THR A 135 -16.24 7.38 7.72
N PRO A 136 -17.00 6.83 8.68
CA PRO A 136 -17.59 5.49 8.55
C PRO A 136 -18.45 5.32 7.29
N THR A 137 -19.08 6.39 6.80
CA THR A 137 -19.86 6.36 5.55
C THR A 137 -18.97 6.13 4.33
N ASP A 138 -17.77 6.71 4.31
CA ASP A 138 -16.82 6.54 3.21
C ASP A 138 -16.35 5.09 3.09
N LEU A 139 -16.19 4.38 4.22
CA LEU A 139 -15.82 2.96 4.27
C LEU A 139 -16.88 2.03 3.70
N ASN A 140 -18.16 2.40 3.85
CA ASN A 140 -19.30 1.57 3.46
C ASN A 140 -19.85 1.93 2.07
N THR A 141 -19.26 2.91 1.39
CA THR A 141 -19.74 3.35 0.07
C THR A 141 -19.36 2.32 -1.01
N PRO A 142 -20.35 1.68 -1.68
CA PRO A 142 -20.08 0.70 -2.72
C PRO A 142 -19.26 1.32 -3.88
N LEU A 143 -18.34 0.53 -4.44
CA LEU A 143 -17.43 0.97 -5.50
C LEU A 143 -18.19 1.51 -6.71
N HIS A 144 -19.32 0.88 -7.04
CA HIS A 144 -20.28 1.24 -8.08
C HIS A 144 -21.65 1.16 -7.43
N GLY A 145 -22.62 1.97 -7.84
CA GLY A 145 -24.00 1.99 -7.32
C GLY A 145 -24.81 0.70 -7.53
N HIS A 146 -24.18 -0.47 -7.51
CA HIS A 146 -24.82 -1.75 -7.33
C HIS A 146 -25.26 -1.85 -5.87
N THR A 147 -26.46 -1.35 -5.62
CA THR A 147 -27.29 -1.85 -4.54
C THR A 147 -27.38 -3.37 -4.69
N THR A 148 -26.75 -4.13 -3.80
CA THR A 148 -27.14 -5.52 -3.55
C THR A 148 -28.42 -5.49 -2.73
N THR A 149 -29.50 -4.96 -3.31
CA THR A 149 -30.84 -5.23 -2.80
C THR A 149 -31.18 -6.65 -3.23
N CYS A 150 -31.13 -7.59 -2.29
CA CYS A 150 -31.81 -8.86 -2.46
C CYS A 150 -33.28 -8.55 -2.71
N SER A 151 -33.75 -8.80 -3.93
CA SER A 151 -35.16 -9.03 -4.19
C SER A 151 -35.55 -10.36 -3.55
N GLN A 152 -36.70 -10.31 -2.87
CA GLN A 152 -37.30 -11.31 -1.97
C GLN A 152 -37.24 -12.76 -2.45
#